data_AF-A0A1R4JAF7-F1
#
_entry.id   AF-A0A1R4JAF7-F1
#
_cell.length_a   1.000
_cell.length_b   1.000
_cell.length_c   1.000
_cell.angle_alpha   90.00
_cell.angle_beta   90.00
_cell.angle_gamma   90.00
#
_symmetry.space_group_name_H-M   'P 1'
#
loop_
_entity.id
_entity.type
_entity.pdbx_description
1 polymer ?
#
loop_
_entity_poly.entity_id
_entity_poly.type
_entity_poly.pdbx_seq_one_letter_code
_entity_poly.pdbx_strand_id
1 'polypeptide(L)'
;MNIFASYRRIAHIKNGNLIYIDVLVFIISSAFSAILVYATYLVPGRVGTIAGLFFGVAFGMGGIGSAILGWLADQTSITYVFQVCAFLPLIGAVTGFLPNIKQDR
;
A
#
# COMPACT_ATOMS: atom_id res chain seq x y z
N MET A 1 -6.79 -21.19 15.61
CA MET A 1 -8.01 -20.44 15.24
C MET A 1 -7.76 -19.86 13.84
N ASN A 2 -8.36 -20.46 12.82
CA ASN A 2 -7.88 -20.36 11.44
C ASN A 2 -8.24 -19.03 10.77
N ILE A 3 -7.24 -18.38 10.16
CA ILE A 3 -7.39 -17.17 9.32
C ILE A 3 -8.53 -17.31 8.29
N PHE A 4 -8.71 -18.54 7.80
CA PHE A 4 -9.72 -18.92 6.83
C PHE A 4 -11.16 -18.80 7.37
N ALA A 5 -11.37 -19.05 8.67
CA ALA A 5 -12.67 -18.89 9.32
C ALA A 5 -13.02 -17.42 9.60
N SER A 6 -12.01 -16.57 9.84
CA SER A 6 -12.19 -15.11 9.95
C SER A 6 -12.47 -14.50 8.59
N TYR A 7 -11.72 -14.90 7.56
CA TYR A 7 -11.97 -14.49 6.17
C TYR A 7 -13.35 -14.92 5.67
N ARG A 8 -13.79 -16.15 5.99
CA ARG A 8 -15.14 -16.65 5.65
C ARG A 8 -16.24 -15.89 6.39
N ARG A 9 -16.03 -15.43 7.63
CA ARG A 9 -16.99 -14.56 8.35
C ARG A 9 -17.04 -13.14 7.78
N ILE A 10 -15.91 -12.56 7.38
CA ILE A 10 -15.87 -11.25 6.70
C ILE A 10 -16.53 -11.37 5.31
N ALA A 11 -16.31 -12.49 4.60
CA ALA A 11 -16.92 -12.76 3.31
C ALA A 11 -18.44 -13.00 3.35
N HIS A 12 -19.01 -13.34 4.50
CA HIS A 12 -20.45 -13.47 4.67
C HIS A 12 -21.13 -12.11 4.99
N ILE A 13 -20.35 -11.08 5.33
CA ILE A 13 -20.79 -9.67 5.55
C ILE A 13 -20.42 -8.80 4.33
N LYS A 14 -20.29 -9.40 3.13
CA LYS A 14 -19.66 -8.77 1.94
C LYS A 14 -20.62 -8.42 0.79
N ASN A 15 -21.89 -8.10 1.04
CA ASN A 15 -22.84 -7.79 -0.05
C ASN A 15 -23.06 -6.27 -0.32
N GLY A 16 -22.12 -5.40 0.06
CA GLY A 16 -22.22 -3.95 -0.25
C GLY A 16 -20.94 -3.12 -0.14
N ASN A 17 -19.95 -3.55 0.65
CA ASN A 17 -18.75 -2.75 0.95
C ASN A 17 -17.46 -3.15 0.20
N LEU A 18 -17.48 -4.18 -0.67
CA LEU A 18 -16.32 -4.51 -1.52
C LEU A 18 -15.97 -3.39 -2.49
N ILE A 19 -16.98 -2.65 -2.94
CA ILE A 19 -16.86 -1.62 -3.96
C ILE A 19 -15.80 -0.57 -3.56
N TYR A 20 -15.72 -0.23 -2.26
CA TYR A 20 -14.77 0.76 -1.75
C TYR A 20 -13.32 0.29 -1.81
N ILE A 21 -13.06 -0.98 -1.49
CA ILE A 21 -11.69 -1.53 -1.55
C ILE A 21 -11.24 -1.68 -3.00
N ASP A 22 -12.15 -2.05 -3.91
CA ASP A 22 -11.85 -2.18 -5.33
C ASP A 22 -11.50 -0.82 -5.95
N VAL A 23 -12.28 0.23 -5.62
CA VAL A 23 -11.99 1.61 -6.06
C VAL A 23 -10.66 2.11 -5.49
N LEU A 24 -10.37 1.86 -4.21
CA LEU A 24 -9.10 2.28 -3.60
C LEU A 24 -7.91 1.59 -4.27
N VAL A 25 -7.99 0.28 -4.48
CA VAL A 25 -6.93 -0.50 -5.15
C VAL A 25 -6.75 -0.04 -6.60
N PHE A 26 -7.85 0.27 -7.30
CA PHE A 26 -7.79 0.80 -8.66
C PHE A 26 -7.07 2.16 -8.72
N ILE A 27 -7.39 3.09 -7.80
CA ILE A 27 -6.72 4.39 -7.72
C ILE A 27 -5.22 4.23 -7.45
N ILE A 28 -4.85 3.41 -6.47
CA ILE A 28 -3.44 3.19 -6.10
C ILE A 28 -2.68 2.54 -7.26
N SER A 29 -3.26 1.52 -7.90
CA SER A 29 -2.66 0.83 -9.06
C SER A 29 -2.46 1.78 -10.24
N SER A 30 -3.40 2.69 -10.48
CA SER A 30 -3.32 3.71 -11.52
C SER A 30 -2.20 4.74 -11.25
N ALA A 31 -2.12 5.27 -10.03
CA ALA A 31 -1.12 6.27 -9.66
C ALA A 31 0.31 5.72 -9.72
N PHE A 32 0.51 4.47 -9.28
CA PHE A 32 1.84 3.85 -9.25
C PHE A 32 2.48 3.77 -10.64
N SER A 33 1.69 3.41 -11.66
CA SER A 33 2.15 3.36 -13.05
C SER A 33 2.65 4.73 -13.53
N ALA A 34 1.89 5.80 -13.28
CA ALA A 34 2.26 7.16 -13.69
C ALA A 34 3.53 7.66 -12.98
N ILE A 35 3.70 7.37 -11.69
CA ILE A 35 4.89 7.77 -10.91
C ILE A 35 6.15 7.10 -11.46
N LEU A 36 6.11 5.79 -11.74
CA LEU A 36 7.26 5.08 -12.28
C LEU A 36 7.63 5.55 -13.68
N VAL A 37 6.64 5.75 -14.55
CA VAL A 37 6.87 6.28 -15.89
C VAL A 37 7.48 7.68 -15.79
N TYR A 38 6.93 8.57 -14.96
CA TYR A 38 7.48 9.91 -14.76
C TYR A 38 8.92 9.91 -14.24
N ALA A 39 9.24 9.06 -13.26
CA ALA A 39 10.59 8.94 -12.72
C ALA A 39 11.60 8.50 -13.79
N THR A 40 11.21 7.56 -14.66
CA THR A 40 12.07 7.09 -15.75
C THR A 40 12.24 8.11 -16.88
N TYR A 41 11.23 8.97 -17.10
CA TYR A 41 11.32 10.10 -18.02
C TYR A 41 12.24 11.22 -17.51
N LEU A 42 12.36 11.42 -16.20
CA LEU A 42 13.25 12.44 -15.61
C LEU A 42 14.75 12.11 -15.74
N VAL A 43 15.11 10.82 -15.77
CA VAL A 43 16.50 10.36 -15.94
C VAL A 43 16.58 9.32 -17.06
N PRO A 44 16.45 9.76 -18.33
CA PRO A 44 16.50 8.87 -19.47
C PRO A 44 17.90 8.23 -19.57
N GLY A 45 17.94 6.92 -19.82
CA GLY A 45 19.18 6.14 -19.89
C GLY A 45 19.53 5.33 -18.64
N ARG A 46 18.84 5.54 -17.50
CA ARG A 46 19.01 4.74 -16.27
C ARG A 46 17.71 4.09 -15.79
N VAL A 47 16.90 3.65 -16.75
CA VAL A 47 15.56 3.06 -16.51
C VAL A 47 15.64 1.86 -15.55
N GLY A 48 16.63 0.99 -15.74
CA GLY A 48 16.84 -0.19 -14.88
C GLY A 48 17.23 0.17 -13.45
N THR A 49 18.01 1.23 -13.24
CA THR A 49 18.39 1.69 -11.88
C THR A 49 17.19 2.29 -11.15
N ILE A 50 16.39 3.11 -11.84
CA ILE A 50 15.18 3.70 -11.23
C ILE A 50 14.16 2.61 -10.90
N ALA A 51 13.82 1.76 -11.87
CA ALA A 51 12.89 0.66 -11.65
C ALA A 51 13.39 -0.28 -10.53
N GLY A 52 14.67 -0.63 -10.56
CA GLY A 52 15.32 -1.45 -9.53
C GLY A 52 15.28 -0.81 -8.13
N LEU A 53 15.48 0.50 -8.02
CA LEU A 53 15.42 1.22 -6.75
C LEU A 53 13.97 1.28 -6.22
N PHE A 54 12.99 1.62 -7.07
CA PHE A 54 11.58 1.69 -6.68
C PHE A 54 11.05 0.33 -6.22
N PHE A 55 11.17 -0.70 -7.07
CA PHE A 55 10.70 -2.03 -6.73
C PHE A 55 11.54 -2.65 -5.62
N GLY A 56 12.87 -2.48 -5.64
CA GLY A 56 13.77 -3.02 -4.63
C GLY A 56 13.52 -2.45 -3.23
N VAL A 57 13.34 -1.14 -3.10
CA VAL A 57 12.99 -0.51 -1.82
C VAL A 57 11.57 -0.90 -1.39
N ALA A 58 10.60 -0.92 -2.32
CA ALA A 58 9.23 -1.33 -2.00
C ALA A 58 9.15 -2.78 -1.49
N PHE A 59 9.80 -3.73 -2.16
CA PHE A 59 9.86 -5.12 -1.71
C PHE A 59 10.69 -5.29 -0.44
N GLY A 60 11.80 -4.57 -0.30
CA GLY A 60 12.62 -4.57 0.92
C GLY A 60 11.83 -4.10 2.16
N MET A 61 11.14 -2.95 2.04
CA MET A 61 10.25 -2.46 3.09
C MET A 61 9.07 -3.41 3.32
N GLY A 62 8.51 -4.00 2.26
CA GLY A 62 7.44 -5.01 2.38
C GLY A 62 7.88 -6.25 3.17
N GLY A 63 9.11 -6.74 2.95
CA GLY A 63 9.68 -7.85 3.71
C GLY A 63 9.93 -7.53 5.18
N ILE A 64 10.55 -6.37 5.46
CA ILE A 64 10.78 -5.89 6.83
C ILE A 64 9.46 -5.66 7.56
N GLY A 65 8.50 -5.00 6.90
CA GLY A 65 7.16 -4.78 7.44
C GLY A 65 6.42 -6.08 7.73
N SER A 66 6.53 -7.08 6.85
CA SER A 66 5.93 -8.40 7.07
C SER A 66 6.55 -9.12 8.26
N ALA A 67 7.86 -9.01 8.47
CA ALA A 67 8.53 -9.59 9.63
C ALA A 67 8.09 -8.93 10.95
N ILE A 68 8.02 -7.59 10.97
CA ILE A 68 7.60 -6.82 12.15
C ILE A 68 6.11 -7.09 12.47
N LEU A 69 5.24 -7.02 11.46
CA LEU A 69 3.80 -7.27 11.64
C LEU A 69 3.52 -8.74 11.96
N GLY A 70 4.29 -9.67 11.40
CA GLY A 70 4.21 -11.09 11.72
C GLY A 70 4.58 -11.37 13.18
N TRP A 71 5.71 -10.82 13.64
CA TRP A 71 6.10 -10.90 15.05
C TRP A 71 5.06 -10.26 15.98
N LEU A 72 4.50 -9.11 15.60
CA LEU A 72 3.43 -8.45 16.35
C LEU A 72 2.15 -9.29 16.37
N ALA A 73 1.81 -9.99 15.28
CA ALA A 73 0.65 -10.88 15.19
C ALA A 73 0.77 -12.07 16.15
N ASP A 74 1.97 -12.63 16.29
CA ASP A 74 2.24 -13.74 17.21
C ASP A 74 2.06 -13.33 18.67
N GLN A 75 2.39 -12.08 19.03
CA GLN A 75 2.27 -11.56 20.40
C GLN A 75 0.86 -11.05 20.74
N THR A 76 0.18 -10.35 19.82
CA THR A 76 -1.05 -9.59 20.12
C THR A 76 -2.33 -10.13 19.46
N SER A 77 -2.20 -11.12 18.57
CA SER A 77 -3.22 -11.64 17.66
C SER A 77 -3.38 -10.88 16.33
N ILE A 78 -3.79 -11.63 15.31
CA ILE A 78 -3.96 -11.11 13.95
C ILE A 78 -5.05 -10.04 13.83
N THR A 79 -6.04 -10.05 14.73
CA THR A 79 -7.14 -9.07 14.75
C THR A 79 -6.62 -7.67 15.07
N TYR A 80 -5.67 -7.57 16.01
CA TYR A 80 -5.05 -6.30 16.36
C TYR A 80 -4.19 -5.76 15.21
N VAL A 81 -3.43 -6.63 14.54
CA VAL A 81 -2.63 -6.25 13.38
C VAL A 81 -3.52 -5.70 12.24
N PHE A 82 -4.67 -6.32 11.98
CA PHE A 82 -5.62 -5.78 11.00
C PHE A 82 -6.18 -4.41 11.38
N GLN A 83 -6.43 -4.17 12.67
CA GLN A 83 -6.86 -2.84 13.14
C GLN A 83 -5.76 -1.79 12.95
N VAL A 84 -4.51 -2.11 13.28
CA VAL A 84 -3.35 -1.22 13.08
C VAL A 84 -3.14 -0.93 11.59
N CYS A 85 -3.19 -1.95 10.73
CA CYS A 85 -3.04 -1.79 9.28
C CYS A 85 -4.18 -0.96 8.65
N ALA A 86 -5.38 -0.94 9.25
CA ALA A 86 -6.48 -0.11 8.77
C ALA A 86 -6.21 1.40 8.92
N PHE A 87 -5.27 1.81 9.78
CA PHE A 87 -4.86 3.22 9.94
C PHE A 87 -3.72 3.64 8.99
N LEU A 88 -3.02 2.71 8.34
CA LEU A 88 -1.93 3.03 7.41
C LEU A 88 -2.39 3.93 6.22
N PRO A 89 -3.54 3.70 5.59
CA PRO A 89 -4.06 4.59 4.54
C PRO A 89 -4.28 6.03 5.02
N LEU A 90 -4.56 6.21 6.32
CA LEU A 90 -4.75 7.53 6.93
C LEU A 90 -3.44 8.33 6.95
N ILE A 91 -2.31 7.65 7.16
CA ILE A 91 -0.97 8.25 7.05
C ILE A 91 -0.71 8.68 5.60
N GLY A 92 -1.16 7.89 4.62
CA GLY A 92 -1.14 8.29 3.21
C GLY A 92 -1.96 9.55 2.95
N ALA A 93 -3.13 9.71 3.57
CA ALA A 93 -3.96 10.90 3.42
C ALA A 93 -3.28 12.20 3.92
N VAL A 94 -2.33 12.11 4.87
CA VAL A 94 -1.54 13.27 5.34
C VAL A 94 -0.69 13.88 4.20
N THR A 95 -0.34 13.11 3.16
CA THR A 95 0.33 13.66 1.98
C THR A 95 -0.52 14.66 1.18
N GLY A 96 -1.84 14.72 1.42
CA GLY A 96 -2.69 15.79 0.88
C GLY A 96 -2.38 17.18 1.45
N PHE A 97 -1.67 17.26 2.59
CA PHE A 97 -1.16 18.52 3.15
C PHE A 97 0.17 18.96 2.51
N LEU A 98 0.75 18.17 1.61
CA LEU A 98 1.96 18.58 0.92
C LEU A 98 1.62 19.76 -0.02
N PRO A 99 2.26 20.92 0.15
CA PRO A 99 1.95 22.11 -0.63
C PRO A 99 2.14 21.81 -2.12
N ASN A 100 1.12 22.16 -2.90
CA ASN A 100 1.09 21.92 -4.34
C ASN A 100 2.18 22.77 -4.99
N ILE A 101 3.28 22.12 -5.37
CA ILE A 101 4.30 22.70 -6.25
C ILE A 101 3.72 22.79 -7.66
N LYS A 102 2.81 23.76 -7.84
CA LYS A 102 2.49 24.32 -9.15
C LYS A 102 3.79 24.94 -9.67
N GLN A 103 4.46 24.23 -10.57
CA GLN A 103 5.46 24.82 -11.44
C GLN A 103 4.72 25.87 -12.27
N ASP A 104 4.86 27.14 -11.88
CA ASP A 104 4.50 28.24 -12.75
C ASP A 104 5.58 28.30 -13.85
N ARG A 105 5.10 28.20 -15.11
CA ARG A 105 5.80 28.27 -16.41
C ARG A 105 6.31 26.98 -17.05
#